data_AF-A0A7J3C646-F1
#
_entry.id   AF-A0A7J3C646-F1
#
_cell.length_a   1.000
_cell.length_b   1.000
_cell.length_c   1.000
_cell.angle_alpha   90.00
_cell.angle_beta   90.00
_cell.angle_gamma   90.00
#
_symmetry.space_group_name_H-M   'P 1'
#
loop_
_entity.id
_entity.type
_entity.pdbx_description
1 polymer ?
#
loop_
_entity_poly.entity_id
_entity_poly.type
_entity_poly.pdbx_seq_one_letter_code
_entity_poly.pdbx_strand_id
1 'polypeptide(L)'
;MVSPEERIERLEKKINDEMSSITGKTNWYRVGYMQFELSQLYRQVGNAGKADKMIEQSISTLQRPELRGDRKVERLISVIQFYRNNPNSVPMIKLPATVRYLSPIILLVGYVAAYIAYFKGLISYESLFITIIGVFIVGIFASSMLRSRYVRNAGMSLSNSQNSRGGMINMQQFSSAGKNPDDLIDDARAEISLAKMFYSMKQTKEAESHLQRAKMYLDDPLSDKSPKKIDVLASFDKLIASMRQGGTAGS
;
A
#
# COMPACT_ATOMS: atom_id res chain seq x y z
N MET A 1 -13.85 17.40 9.69
CA MET A 1 -12.65 16.80 9.05
C MET A 1 -11.58 17.87 9.02
N VAL A 2 -10.37 17.58 9.49
CA VAL A 2 -9.23 18.53 9.39
C VAL A 2 -8.77 18.52 7.93
N SER A 3 -8.62 19.70 7.31
CA SER A 3 -8.14 19.80 5.93
C SER A 3 -6.69 19.28 5.83
N PRO A 4 -6.28 18.72 4.67
CA PRO A 4 -4.89 18.33 4.44
C PRO A 4 -3.89 19.46 4.73
N GLU A 5 -4.27 20.70 4.44
CA GLU A 5 -3.48 21.92 4.63
C GLU A 5 -3.26 22.25 6.11
N GLU A 6 -4.32 22.19 6.93
CA GLU A 6 -4.19 22.36 8.39
C GLU A 6 -3.30 21.27 9.00
N ARG A 7 -3.33 20.05 8.44
CA ARG A 7 -2.50 18.95 8.92
C ARG A 7 -1.04 19.13 8.53
N ILE A 8 -0.76 19.67 7.34
CA ILE A 8 0.58 20.07 6.89
C ILE A 8 1.14 21.10 7.87
N GLU A 9 0.42 22.20 8.13
CA GLU A 9 0.88 23.28 9.01
C GLU A 9 1.18 22.77 10.44
N ARG A 10 0.28 21.94 11.00
CA ARG A 10 0.49 21.34 12.32
C ARG A 10 1.71 20.41 12.37
N LEU A 11 1.98 19.67 11.29
CA LEU A 11 3.14 18.78 11.21
C LEU A 11 4.44 19.57 11.06
N GLU A 12 4.46 20.62 10.23
CA GLU A 12 5.62 21.51 10.09
C GLU A 12 5.97 22.18 11.41
N LYS A 13 4.97 22.69 12.12
CA LYS A 13 5.17 23.27 13.46
C LYS A 13 5.78 22.26 14.43
N LYS A 14 5.23 21.04 14.50
CA LYS A 14 5.77 19.97 15.36
C LYS A 14 7.18 19.54 15.00
N ILE A 15 7.52 19.50 13.71
CA ILE A 15 8.86 19.18 13.24
C ILE A 15 9.83 20.27 13.69
N ASN A 16 9.46 21.55 13.55
CA ASN A 16 10.28 22.68 14.00
C ASN A 16 10.42 22.71 15.52
N ASP A 17 9.35 22.46 16.27
CA ASP A 17 9.38 22.39 17.73
C ASP A 17 10.33 21.27 18.22
N GLU A 18 10.28 20.08 17.61
CA GLU A 18 11.18 18.96 17.95
C GLU A 18 12.63 19.22 17.54
N MET A 19 12.88 19.89 16.39
CA MET A 19 14.23 20.28 15.98
C MET A 19 14.81 21.41 16.82
N SER A 20 13.97 22.31 17.35
CA SER A 20 14.37 23.43 18.21
C SER A 20 14.43 23.10 19.70
N SER A 21 14.07 21.87 20.09
CA SER A 21 14.15 21.41 21.48
C SER A 21 15.60 21.37 21.96
N ILE A 22 15.97 22.38 22.76
CA ILE A 22 17.31 22.61 23.35
C ILE A 22 17.70 21.52 24.39
N THR A 23 16.78 20.60 24.75
CA THR A 23 16.94 19.68 25.89
C THR A 23 17.74 18.40 25.60
N GLY A 24 18.47 18.34 24.49
CA GLY A 24 19.60 17.39 24.32
C GLY A 24 19.24 15.94 23.97
N LYS A 25 17.97 15.61 23.74
CA LYS A 25 17.57 14.31 23.15
C LYS A 25 16.48 14.51 22.09
N THR A 26 16.82 15.21 21.02
CA THR A 26 15.97 15.24 19.83
C THR A 26 15.73 13.80 19.37
N ASN A 27 14.46 13.40 19.33
CA ASN A 27 14.11 12.07 18.87
C ASN A 27 14.16 12.06 17.33
N TRP A 28 15.36 11.89 16.79
CA TRP A 28 15.62 11.92 15.35
C TRP A 28 14.75 10.92 14.57
N TYR A 29 14.44 9.77 15.17
CA TYR A 29 13.52 8.80 14.57
C TYR A 29 12.11 9.40 14.39
N ARG A 30 11.60 10.07 15.43
CA ARG A 30 10.29 10.74 15.37
C ARG A 30 10.28 11.87 14.36
N VAL A 31 11.34 12.68 14.29
CA VAL A 31 11.48 13.77 13.31
C VAL A 31 11.47 13.20 11.89
N GLY A 32 12.29 12.18 11.62
CA GLY A 32 12.33 11.52 10.31
C GLY A 32 10.98 10.92 9.92
N TYR A 33 10.29 10.27 10.86
CA TYR A 33 8.94 9.75 10.63
C TYR A 33 7.93 10.87 10.31
N MET A 34 7.96 12.00 11.03
CA MET A 34 7.07 13.13 10.77
C MET A 34 7.35 13.79 9.42
N GLN A 35 8.62 13.92 9.02
CA GLN A 35 9.01 14.40 7.68
C GLN A 35 8.50 13.46 6.58
N PHE A 36 8.56 12.15 6.79
CA PHE A 36 7.98 11.19 5.86
C PHE A 36 6.45 11.33 5.78
N GLU A 37 5.74 11.46 6.91
CA GLU A 37 4.28 11.70 6.91
C GLU A 37 3.93 13.01 6.17
N LEU A 38 4.73 14.06 6.38
CA LEU A 38 4.57 15.34 5.70
C LEU A 38 4.77 15.22 4.19
N SER A 39 5.74 14.42 3.74
CA SER A 39 5.95 14.16 2.31
C SER A 39 4.71 13.55 1.64
N GLN A 40 4.03 12.63 2.32
CA GLN A 40 2.82 11.99 1.81
C GLN A 40 1.65 12.96 1.71
N LEU A 41 1.52 13.87 2.67
CA LEU A 41 0.51 14.94 2.63
C LEU A 41 0.79 15.94 1.51
N TYR A 42 2.05 16.35 1.33
CA TYR A 42 2.42 17.24 0.22
C TYR A 42 2.09 16.62 -1.13
N ARG A 43 2.31 15.32 -1.27
CA ARG A 43 1.99 14.56 -2.47
C ARG A 43 0.48 14.46 -2.70
N GLN A 44 -0.32 14.30 -1.64
CA GLN A 44 -1.79 14.32 -1.72
C GLN A 44 -2.34 15.68 -2.21
N VAL A 45 -1.73 16.78 -1.77
CA VAL A 45 -2.10 18.15 -2.17
C VAL A 45 -1.51 18.53 -3.54
N GLY A 46 -0.79 17.60 -4.21
CA GLY A 46 -0.22 17.82 -5.54
C GLY A 46 1.12 18.57 -5.55
N ASN A 47 1.75 18.79 -4.39
CA ASN A 47 3.04 19.46 -4.27
C ASN A 47 4.19 18.45 -4.27
N ALA A 48 4.44 17.83 -5.43
CA ALA A 48 5.48 16.80 -5.59
C ALA A 48 6.89 17.30 -5.23
N GLY A 49 7.24 18.54 -5.62
CA GLY A 49 8.56 19.10 -5.33
C GLY A 49 8.85 19.26 -3.83
N LYS A 50 7.85 19.66 -3.03
CA LYS A 50 8.00 19.65 -1.57
C LYS A 50 7.98 18.25 -0.99
N ALA A 51 7.17 17.34 -1.54
CA ALA A 51 7.14 15.95 -1.09
C ALA A 51 8.52 15.28 -1.23
N ASP A 52 9.16 15.43 -2.38
CA ASP A 52 10.46 14.80 -2.65
C ASP A 52 11.57 15.40 -1.77
N LYS A 53 11.54 16.72 -1.54
CA LYS A 53 12.42 17.38 -0.55
C LYS A 53 12.23 16.81 0.85
N MET A 54 10.99 16.58 1.29
CA MET A 54 10.71 16.02 2.61
C MET A 54 11.13 14.55 2.72
N ILE A 55 11.05 13.77 1.64
CA ILE A 55 11.60 12.41 1.58
C ILE A 55 13.12 12.43 1.79
N GLU A 56 13.84 13.32 1.11
CA GLU A 56 15.29 13.45 1.26
C GLU A 56 15.70 13.91 2.65
N GLN A 57 14.97 14.87 3.22
CA GLN A 57 15.16 15.31 4.61
C GLN A 57 14.89 14.19 5.61
N SER A 58 13.87 13.36 5.36
CA SER A 58 13.56 12.20 6.19
C SER A 58 14.68 11.16 6.16
N ILE A 59 15.17 10.81 4.98
CA ILE A 59 16.29 9.85 4.83
C ILE A 59 17.54 10.38 5.54
N SER A 60 17.92 11.64 5.28
CA SER A 60 19.11 12.23 5.90
C SER A 60 18.99 12.32 7.43
N THR A 61 17.80 12.62 7.96
CA THR A 61 17.55 12.63 9.40
C THR A 61 17.68 11.23 10.02
N LEU A 62 17.22 10.20 9.31
CA LEU A 62 17.28 8.80 9.78
C LEU A 62 18.65 8.14 9.60
N GLN A 63 19.51 8.68 8.72
CA GLN A 63 20.89 8.24 8.52
C GLN A 63 21.88 8.83 9.53
N ARG A 64 21.40 9.65 10.45
CA ARG A 64 22.20 10.23 11.54
C ARG A 64 22.88 9.12 12.37
N PRO A 65 24.15 9.30 12.78
CA PRO A 65 24.92 8.28 13.50
C PRO A 65 24.27 7.84 14.82
N GLU A 66 23.48 8.71 15.45
CA GLU A 66 22.74 8.43 16.69
C GLU A 66 21.64 7.35 16.54
N LEU A 67 21.22 7.05 15.31
CA LEU A 67 20.16 6.09 14.99
C LEU A 67 20.69 4.78 14.38
N ARG A 68 22.02 4.65 14.25
CA ARG A 68 22.64 3.53 13.54
C ARG A 68 22.43 2.21 14.31
N GLY A 69 22.02 1.17 13.59
CA GLY A 69 21.83 -0.19 14.14
C GLY A 69 20.45 -0.47 14.74
N ASP A 70 19.53 0.51 14.77
CA ASP A 70 18.14 0.24 15.15
C ASP A 70 17.36 -0.33 13.94
N ARG A 71 16.91 -1.58 14.08
CA ARG A 71 16.08 -2.28 13.09
C ARG A 71 14.83 -1.49 12.70
N LYS A 72 14.27 -0.68 13.60
CA LYS A 72 13.09 0.16 13.30
C LYS A 72 13.43 1.28 12.33
N VAL A 73 14.62 1.87 12.47
CA VAL A 73 15.13 2.93 11.59
C VAL A 73 15.39 2.36 10.20
N GLU A 74 16.06 1.21 10.11
CA GLU A 74 16.33 0.55 8.82
C GLU A 74 15.05 0.20 8.06
N ARG A 75 14.03 -0.34 8.75
CA ARG A 75 12.71 -0.59 8.14
C ARG A 75 12.07 0.69 7.63
N LEU A 76 12.13 1.78 8.40
CA LEU A 76 11.56 3.05 7.99
C LEU A 76 12.29 3.61 6.77
N ILE A 77 13.62 3.55 6.73
CA ILE A 77 14.43 3.95 5.56
C ILE A 77 14.04 3.14 4.32
N SER A 78 13.91 1.81 4.46
CA SER A 78 13.49 0.94 3.35
C SER A 78 12.09 1.32 2.83
N VAL A 79 11.16 1.62 3.73
CA VAL A 79 9.83 2.11 3.34
C VAL A 79 9.95 3.46 2.62
N ILE A 80 10.70 4.42 3.15
CA ILE A 80 10.86 5.74 2.52
C ILE A 80 11.49 5.61 1.13
N GLN A 81 12.50 4.75 0.96
CA GLN A 81 13.11 4.44 -0.33
C GLN A 81 12.11 3.80 -1.30
N PHE A 82 11.27 2.89 -0.81
CA PHE A 82 10.18 2.33 -1.61
C PHE A 82 9.24 3.42 -2.12
N TYR A 83 8.82 4.38 -1.27
CA TYR A 83 7.95 5.49 -1.69
C TYR A 83 8.65 6.50 -2.61
N ARG A 84 9.96 6.70 -2.44
CA ARG A 84 10.77 7.51 -3.36
C ARG A 84 10.77 6.91 -4.76
N ASN A 85 10.95 5.59 -4.84
CA ASN A 85 11.00 4.86 -6.11
C ASN A 85 9.60 4.56 -6.67
N ASN A 86 8.57 4.55 -5.81
CA ASN A 86 7.17 4.31 -6.15
C ASN A 86 6.32 5.52 -5.72
N PRO A 87 6.50 6.67 -6.39
CA PRO A 87 5.83 7.93 -6.07
C PRO A 87 4.29 7.86 -6.04
N ASN A 88 3.71 6.88 -6.75
CA ASN A 88 2.27 6.70 -6.87
C ASN A 88 1.71 5.64 -5.90
N SER A 89 2.52 5.14 -4.97
CA SER A 89 2.06 4.19 -3.97
C SER A 89 1.08 4.85 -2.99
N VAL A 90 0.08 4.06 -2.54
CA VAL A 90 -0.97 4.55 -1.65
C VAL A 90 -0.31 5.08 -0.36
N PRO A 91 -0.54 6.34 0.03
CA PRO A 91 0.11 6.91 1.20
C PRO A 91 -0.17 6.08 2.45
N MET A 92 0.84 5.96 3.31
CA MET A 92 0.77 5.27 4.59
C MET A 92 0.01 6.12 5.62
N ILE A 93 -1.22 6.51 5.28
CA ILE A 93 -2.10 7.22 6.20
C ILE A 93 -2.51 6.22 7.28
N LYS A 94 -2.16 6.53 8.54
CA LYS A 94 -2.72 5.81 9.69
C LYS A 94 -4.23 5.80 9.56
N LEU A 95 -4.81 4.61 9.38
CA LEU A 95 -6.25 4.44 9.36
C LEU A 95 -6.83 5.07 10.63
N PRO A 96 -7.82 5.96 10.53
CA PRO A 96 -8.42 6.57 11.70
C PRO A 96 -8.96 5.47 12.62
N ALA A 97 -8.87 5.70 13.93
CA ALA A 97 -9.27 4.73 14.95
C ALA A 97 -10.71 4.22 14.74
N THR A 98 -11.59 5.09 14.23
CA THR A 98 -12.97 4.76 13.86
C THR A 98 -13.06 3.62 12.83
N VAL A 99 -12.19 3.60 11.82
CA VAL A 99 -12.16 2.53 10.80
C VAL A 99 -11.49 1.27 11.36
N ARG A 100 -10.50 1.43 12.24
CA ARG A 100 -9.79 0.31 12.87
C ARG A 100 -10.67 -0.48 13.84
N TYR A 101 -11.49 0.21 14.62
CA TYR A 101 -12.36 -0.40 15.64
C TYR A 101 -13.79 -0.66 15.17
N LEU A 102 -14.11 -0.38 13.91
CA LEU A 102 -15.46 -0.59 13.40
C LEU A 102 -15.90 -2.05 13.49
N SER A 103 -15.02 -2.99 13.11
CA SER A 103 -15.28 -4.43 13.18
C SER A 103 -15.62 -4.91 14.60
N PRO A 104 -14.80 -4.64 15.63
CA PRO A 104 -15.13 -5.04 16.99
C PRO A 104 -16.37 -4.31 17.55
N ILE A 105 -16.62 -3.06 17.15
CA ILE A 105 -17.85 -2.35 17.55
C ILE A 105 -19.10 -3.04 16.98
N ILE A 106 -19.09 -3.38 15.68
CA ILE A 106 -20.21 -4.10 15.04
C ILE A 106 -20.43 -5.46 15.70
N LEU A 107 -19.34 -6.18 15.99
CA LEU A 107 -19.41 -7.46 16.71
C LEU A 107 -20.01 -7.30 18.11
N LEU A 108 -19.55 -6.33 18.89
CA LEU A 108 -20.05 -6.08 20.23
C LEU A 108 -21.55 -5.78 20.22
N VAL A 109 -21.99 -4.87 19.34
CA VAL A 109 -23.40 -4.48 19.23
C VAL A 109 -24.26 -5.67 18.78
N GLY A 110 -23.82 -6.43 17.78
CA GLY A 110 -24.56 -7.60 17.31
C GLY A 110 -24.64 -8.71 18.35
N TYR A 111 -23.60 -8.90 19.16
CA TYR A 111 -23.61 -9.86 20.27
C TYR A 111 -24.59 -9.46 21.37
N VAL A 112 -24.58 -8.18 21.76
CA VAL A 112 -25.54 -7.64 22.75
C VAL A 112 -26.97 -7.78 22.25
N ALA A 113 -27.23 -7.48 20.98
CA ALA A 113 -28.55 -7.63 20.37
C ALA A 113 -29.03 -9.09 20.36
N ALA A 114 -28.16 -10.03 19.97
CA ALA A 114 -28.47 -11.46 20.00
C ALA A 114 -28.76 -11.95 21.42
N TYR A 115 -27.99 -11.48 22.41
CA TYR A 115 -28.21 -11.82 23.82
C TYR A 115 -29.55 -11.29 24.34
N ILE A 116 -29.92 -10.05 24.03
CA ILE A 116 -31.21 -9.47 24.40
C ILE A 116 -32.36 -10.25 23.74
N ALA A 117 -32.21 -10.61 22.46
CA ALA A 117 -33.21 -11.40 21.74
C ALA A 117 -33.43 -12.78 22.38
N TYR A 118 -32.36 -13.44 22.82
CA TYR A 118 -32.45 -14.68 23.58
C TYR A 118 -33.14 -14.50 24.93
N PHE A 119 -32.75 -13.47 25.69
CA PHE A 119 -33.35 -13.20 27.01
C PHE A 119 -34.85 -12.87 26.92
N LYS A 120 -35.28 -12.24 25.82
CA LYS A 120 -36.69 -11.95 25.54
C LYS A 120 -37.47 -13.14 24.97
N GLY A 121 -36.83 -14.29 24.79
CA GLY A 121 -37.45 -15.50 24.23
C GLY A 121 -37.78 -15.40 22.74
N LEU A 122 -37.22 -14.43 22.02
CA LEU A 122 -37.44 -14.26 20.57
C LEU A 122 -36.71 -15.32 19.75
N ILE A 123 -35.61 -15.86 20.29
CA ILE A 123 -34.79 -16.88 19.64
C ILE A 123 -34.44 -18.00 20.63
N SER A 124 -34.40 -19.23 20.13
CA SER A 124 -33.97 -20.40 20.91
C SER A 124 -32.46 -20.40 21.16
N TYR A 125 -31.98 -21.25 22.08
CA TYR A 125 -30.55 -21.40 22.35
C TYR A 125 -29.77 -21.89 21.10
N GLU A 126 -30.35 -22.78 20.30
CA GLU A 126 -29.73 -23.24 19.04
C GLU A 126 -29.66 -22.10 18.02
N SER A 127 -30.70 -21.27 17.96
CA SER A 127 -30.76 -20.10 17.09
C SER A 127 -29.80 -18.98 17.51
N LEU A 128 -29.45 -18.88 18.81
CA LEU A 128 -28.46 -17.92 19.31
C LEU A 128 -27.09 -18.15 18.68
N PHE A 129 -26.63 -19.40 18.63
CA PHE A 129 -25.31 -19.72 18.06
C PHE A 129 -25.25 -19.39 16.56
N ILE A 130 -26.30 -19.72 15.81
CA ILE A 130 -26.42 -19.38 14.39
C ILE A 130 -26.43 -17.85 14.19
N THR A 131 -27.13 -17.12 15.06
CA THR A 131 -27.20 -15.65 15.01
C THR A 131 -25.83 -15.02 15.26
N ILE A 132 -25.06 -15.51 16.24
CA ILE A 132 -23.71 -15.04 16.52
C ILE A 132 -22.78 -15.24 15.31
N ILE A 133 -22.84 -16.41 14.67
CA ILE A 133 -22.06 -16.69 13.45
C ILE A 133 -22.49 -15.75 12.32
N GLY A 134 -23.80 -15.53 12.14
CA GLY A 134 -24.33 -14.60 11.14
C GLY A 134 -23.80 -13.18 11.34
N VAL A 135 -23.85 -12.67 12.57
CA VAL A 135 -23.30 -11.35 12.94
C VAL A 135 -21.81 -11.27 12.64
N PHE A 136 -21.05 -12.34 12.92
CA PHE A 136 -19.62 -12.40 12.66
C PHE A 136 -19.29 -12.29 11.16
N ILE A 137 -19.99 -13.06 10.32
CA ILE A 137 -19.79 -13.02 8.87
C ILE A 137 -20.16 -11.65 8.30
N VAL A 138 -21.31 -11.10 8.70
CA VAL A 138 -21.76 -9.76 8.27
C VAL A 138 -20.76 -8.68 8.72
N GLY A 139 -20.23 -8.79 9.94
CA GLY A 139 -19.21 -7.89 10.47
C GLY A 139 -17.91 -7.91 9.65
N ILE A 140 -17.44 -9.10 9.24
CA ILE A 140 -16.27 -9.24 8.36
C ILE A 140 -16.52 -8.57 7.01
N PHE A 141 -17.66 -8.86 6.38
CA PHE A 141 -18.00 -8.30 5.06
C PHE A 141 -18.15 -6.79 5.10
N ALA A 142 -18.89 -6.25 6.07
CA ALA A 142 -19.08 -4.81 6.23
C ALA A 142 -17.74 -4.10 6.47
N SER A 143 -16.87 -4.68 7.31
CA SER A 143 -15.54 -4.11 7.61
C SER A 143 -14.62 -4.14 6.39
N SER A 144 -14.64 -5.24 5.62
CA SER A 144 -13.87 -5.37 4.39
C SER A 144 -14.32 -4.33 3.34
N MET A 145 -15.63 -4.19 3.16
CA MET A 145 -16.22 -3.27 2.19
C MET A 145 -15.94 -1.80 2.55
N LEU A 146 -16.05 -1.43 3.83
CA LEU A 146 -15.76 -0.06 4.29
C LEU A 146 -14.26 0.27 4.21
N ARG A 147 -13.39 -0.70 4.51
CA ARG A 147 -11.94 -0.53 4.33
C ARG A 147 -11.59 -0.36 2.85
N SER A 148 -12.19 -1.16 1.97
CA SER A 148 -12.01 -1.05 0.52
C SER A 148 -12.46 0.32 0.01
N ARG A 149 -13.65 0.80 0.43
CA ARG A 149 -14.13 2.15 0.09
C ARG A 149 -13.22 3.25 0.60
N TYR A 150 -12.72 3.14 1.83
CA TYR A 150 -11.79 4.13 2.40
C TYR A 150 -10.47 4.18 1.61
N VAL A 151 -9.87 3.02 1.30
CA VAL A 151 -8.65 2.94 0.49
C VAL A 151 -8.89 3.46 -0.92
N ARG A 152 -10.04 3.12 -1.53
CA ARG A 152 -10.39 3.60 -2.87
C ARG A 152 -10.60 5.11 -2.89
N ASN A 153 -11.24 5.70 -1.88
CA ASN A 153 -11.44 7.14 -1.77
C ASN A 153 -10.12 7.89 -1.49
N ALA A 154 -9.26 7.33 -0.63
CA ALA A 154 -7.91 7.86 -0.39
C ALA A 154 -6.98 7.73 -1.62
N GLY A 155 -7.18 6.69 -2.44
CA GLY A 155 -6.51 6.53 -3.73
C GLY A 155 -7.08 7.43 -4.83
N MET A 156 -8.39 7.65 -4.84
CA MET A 156 -9.08 8.54 -5.79
C MET A 156 -8.75 10.03 -5.54
N SER A 157 -8.50 10.45 -4.30
CA SER A 157 -7.97 11.80 -4.04
C SER A 157 -6.56 12.01 -4.63
N LEU A 158 -5.73 10.96 -4.70
CA LEU A 158 -4.47 11.02 -5.44
C LEU A 158 -4.70 11.08 -6.95
N SER A 159 -5.63 10.27 -7.49
CA SER A 159 -5.91 10.21 -8.93
C SER A 159 -6.57 11.48 -9.48
N ASN A 160 -7.48 12.13 -8.73
CA ASN A 160 -8.13 13.38 -9.16
C ASN A 160 -7.19 14.60 -9.11
N SER A 161 -6.18 14.61 -8.22
CA SER A 161 -5.13 15.63 -8.22
C SER A 161 -4.21 15.49 -9.46
N GLN A 162 -4.08 14.27 -9.99
CA GLN A 162 -3.26 13.95 -11.16
C GLN A 162 -3.99 14.22 -12.49
N ASN A 163 -5.31 13.98 -12.57
CA ASN A 163 -6.10 14.24 -13.78
C ASN A 163 -6.33 15.73 -14.09
N SER A 164 -6.02 16.63 -13.16
CA SER A 164 -6.25 18.07 -13.35
C SER A 164 -5.04 18.81 -13.95
N ARG A 165 -3.85 18.20 -14.04
CA ARG A 165 -2.67 18.79 -14.69
C ARG A 165 -1.75 17.71 -15.27
N GLY A 166 -1.88 17.46 -16.57
CA GLY A 166 -0.83 16.85 -17.37
C GLY A 166 -1.19 15.48 -17.92
N GLY A 167 -1.91 15.48 -19.04
CA GLY A 167 -1.79 14.39 -19.99
C GLY A 167 -0.33 14.27 -20.43
N MET A 168 0.30 13.16 -20.05
CA MET A 168 1.23 12.39 -20.87
C MET A 168 1.74 11.25 -19.99
N ILE A 169 1.48 10.04 -20.48
CA ILE A 169 2.06 8.79 -20.03
C ILE A 169 3.58 8.96 -20.15
N ASN A 170 4.26 9.26 -19.04
CA ASN A 170 5.72 9.21 -19.02
C ASN A 170 6.13 7.75 -18.89
N MET A 171 6.27 7.15 -20.06
CA MET A 171 7.09 5.98 -20.35
C MET A 171 8.56 6.35 -20.02
N GLN A 172 8.87 6.48 -18.72
CA GLN A 172 10.23 6.78 -18.28
C GLN A 172 11.09 5.53 -18.46
N GLN A 173 11.83 5.54 -19.58
CA GLN A 173 13.12 4.91 -19.81
C GLN A 173 13.67 4.15 -18.59
N PHE A 174 13.61 2.82 -18.69
CA PHE A 174 14.46 1.93 -17.91
C PHE A 174 15.91 2.19 -18.30
N SER A 175 16.58 3.05 -17.55
CA SER A 175 18.03 3.17 -17.55
C SER A 175 18.63 1.84 -17.13
N SER A 176 19.07 1.04 -18.10
CA SER A 176 19.80 -0.24 -17.95
C SER A 176 21.25 -0.05 -17.47
N ALA A 177 21.67 1.18 -17.17
CA ALA A 177 22.98 1.48 -16.63
C ALA A 177 23.05 1.06 -15.14
N GLY A 178 23.47 -0.18 -14.89
CA GLY A 178 23.88 -0.66 -13.56
C GLY A 178 23.00 -1.71 -12.89
N LYS A 179 21.96 -2.23 -13.55
CA LYS A 179 21.17 -3.36 -13.01
C LYS A 179 21.91 -4.69 -13.19
N ASN A 180 21.95 -5.51 -12.14
CA ASN A 180 22.45 -6.88 -12.20
C ASN A 180 21.44 -7.74 -13.01
N PRO A 181 21.89 -8.68 -13.86
CA PRO A 181 21.01 -9.68 -14.49
C PRO A 181 19.96 -10.29 -13.55
N ASP A 182 20.33 -10.55 -12.29
CA ASP A 182 19.42 -11.09 -11.29
C ASP A 182 18.32 -10.12 -10.86
N ASP A 183 18.57 -8.80 -10.86
CA ASP A 183 17.57 -7.79 -10.51
C ASP A 183 16.44 -7.76 -11.54
N LEU A 184 16.76 -7.94 -12.82
CA LEU A 184 15.77 -8.04 -13.89
C LEU A 184 14.89 -9.29 -13.74
N ILE A 185 15.48 -10.40 -13.27
CA ILE A 185 14.72 -11.63 -13.02
C ILE A 185 13.83 -11.49 -11.79
N ASP A 186 14.28 -10.81 -10.74
CA ASP A 186 13.49 -10.55 -9.55
C ASP A 186 12.33 -9.58 -9.86
N ASP A 187 12.58 -8.54 -10.67
CA ASP A 187 11.54 -7.63 -11.19
C ASP A 187 10.50 -8.40 -12.02
N ALA A 188 10.94 -9.28 -12.94
CA ALA A 188 10.04 -10.14 -13.72
C ALA A 188 9.19 -11.07 -12.83
N ARG A 189 9.81 -11.66 -11.80
CA ARG A 189 9.13 -12.54 -10.85
C ARG A 189 8.08 -11.79 -10.02
N ALA A 190 8.37 -10.55 -9.62
CA ALA A 190 7.42 -9.69 -8.92
C ALA A 190 6.20 -9.38 -9.81
N GLU A 191 6.42 -8.99 -11.06
CA GLU A 191 5.34 -8.73 -12.03
C GLU A 191 4.49 -9.99 -12.29
N ILE A 192 5.09 -11.18 -12.43
CA ILE A 192 4.34 -12.45 -12.55
C ILE A 192 3.49 -12.73 -11.31
N SER A 193 4.01 -12.41 -10.12
CA SER A 193 3.28 -12.61 -8.86
C SER A 193 2.08 -11.67 -8.75
N LEU A 194 2.23 -10.41 -9.19
CA LEU A 194 1.14 -9.45 -9.30
C LEU A 194 0.10 -9.90 -10.34
N ALA A 195 0.53 -10.38 -11.49
CA ALA A 195 -0.37 -10.93 -12.51
C ALA A 195 -1.20 -12.11 -11.97
N LYS A 196 -0.59 -13.03 -11.19
CA LYS A 196 -1.32 -14.13 -10.53
C LYS A 196 -2.38 -13.61 -9.56
N MET A 197 -2.03 -12.61 -8.74
CA MET A 197 -2.95 -12.00 -7.79
C MET A 197 -4.15 -11.39 -8.52
N PHE A 198 -3.92 -10.54 -9.52
CA PHE A 198 -4.99 -9.90 -10.30
C PHE A 198 -5.84 -10.91 -11.07
N TYR A 199 -5.22 -11.95 -11.63
CA TYR A 199 -5.95 -13.03 -12.29
C TYR A 199 -6.87 -13.78 -11.32
N SER A 200 -6.41 -14.09 -10.09
CA SER A 200 -7.25 -14.71 -9.05
C SER A 200 -8.43 -13.83 -8.62
N MET A 201 -8.29 -12.51 -8.74
CA MET A 201 -9.34 -11.53 -8.47
C MET A 201 -10.27 -11.29 -9.67
N LYS A 202 -10.12 -12.05 -10.77
CA LYS A 202 -10.84 -11.87 -12.04
C LYS A 202 -10.62 -10.49 -12.70
N GLN A 203 -9.52 -9.83 -12.36
CA GLN A 203 -9.09 -8.54 -12.95
C GLN A 203 -8.12 -8.82 -14.11
N THR A 204 -8.69 -9.25 -15.24
CA THR A 204 -7.92 -9.79 -16.37
C THR A 204 -7.08 -8.74 -17.09
N LYS A 205 -7.59 -7.51 -17.24
CA LYS A 205 -6.85 -6.41 -17.89
C LYS A 205 -5.60 -6.01 -17.10
N GLU A 206 -5.72 -5.95 -15.79
CA GLU A 206 -4.62 -5.66 -14.87
C GLU A 206 -3.59 -6.80 -14.89
N ALA A 207 -4.06 -8.05 -14.87
CA ALA A 207 -3.19 -9.22 -14.99
C ALA A 207 -2.40 -9.24 -16.31
N GLU A 208 -3.05 -8.91 -17.44
CA GLU A 208 -2.39 -8.79 -18.74
C GLU A 208 -1.34 -7.67 -18.77
N SER A 209 -1.63 -6.52 -18.15
CA SER A 209 -0.67 -5.41 -18.06
C SER A 209 0.60 -5.81 -17.29
N HIS A 210 0.44 -6.53 -16.17
CA HIS A 210 1.57 -7.06 -15.41
C HIS A 210 2.34 -8.15 -16.17
N LEU A 211 1.66 -9.02 -16.92
CA LEU A 211 2.31 -9.99 -17.79
C LEU A 211 3.11 -9.32 -18.91
N GLN A 212 2.61 -8.25 -19.53
CA GLN A 212 3.37 -7.52 -20.54
C GLN A 212 4.66 -6.93 -19.96
N ARG A 213 4.59 -6.36 -18.74
CA ARG A 213 5.80 -5.87 -18.04
C ARG A 213 6.79 -6.97 -17.69
N ALA A 214 6.30 -8.10 -17.16
CA ALA A 214 7.14 -9.27 -16.91
C ALA A 214 7.85 -9.75 -18.18
N LYS A 215 7.14 -9.76 -19.31
CA LYS A 215 7.71 -10.10 -20.62
C LYS A 215 8.82 -9.14 -21.01
N MET A 216 8.62 -7.84 -20.84
CA MET A 216 9.65 -6.83 -21.16
C MET A 216 10.95 -7.07 -20.39
N TYR A 217 10.89 -7.46 -19.11
CA TYR A 217 12.08 -7.79 -18.33
C TYR A 217 12.73 -9.12 -18.76
N LEU A 218 11.92 -10.11 -19.15
CA LEU A 218 12.40 -11.40 -19.64
C LEU A 218 12.94 -11.33 -21.08
N ASP A 219 12.52 -10.37 -21.88
CA ASP A 219 13.02 -10.14 -23.24
C ASP A 219 14.29 -9.27 -23.25
N ASP A 220 14.71 -8.72 -22.10
CA ASP A 220 15.94 -7.93 -21.99
C ASP A 220 17.18 -8.83 -22.17
N PRO A 221 18.12 -8.52 -23.07
CA PRO A 221 19.33 -9.32 -23.30
C PRO A 221 20.23 -9.51 -22.06
N LEU A 222 20.16 -8.60 -21.07
CA LEU A 222 20.89 -8.76 -19.82
C LEU A 222 20.30 -9.87 -18.94
N SER A 223 19.00 -10.14 -19.06
CA SER A 223 18.33 -11.21 -18.32
C SER A 223 18.81 -12.61 -18.72
N ASP A 224 19.29 -12.78 -19.96
CA ASP A 224 19.83 -14.05 -20.47
C ASP A 224 21.08 -14.52 -19.69
N LYS A 225 21.75 -13.58 -19.02
CA LYS A 225 22.94 -13.88 -18.20
C LYS A 225 22.60 -14.46 -16.83
N SER A 226 21.33 -14.44 -16.41
CA SER A 226 20.90 -15.00 -15.12
C SER A 226 20.45 -16.45 -15.28
N PRO A 227 21.01 -17.41 -14.53
CA PRO A 227 20.58 -18.80 -14.55
C PRO A 227 19.15 -18.98 -14.01
N LYS A 228 18.64 -18.02 -13.24
CA LYS A 228 17.28 -18.04 -12.66
C LYS A 228 16.19 -17.77 -13.69
N LYS A 229 16.54 -17.31 -14.90
CA LYS A 229 15.59 -16.97 -15.96
C LYS A 229 14.70 -18.14 -16.36
N ILE A 230 15.26 -19.35 -16.39
CA ILE A 230 14.56 -20.57 -16.81
C ILE A 230 13.35 -20.86 -15.90
N ASP A 231 13.54 -20.76 -14.58
CA ASP A 231 12.47 -21.00 -13.60
C ASP A 231 11.35 -19.96 -13.70
N VAL A 232 11.72 -18.71 -13.99
CA VAL A 232 10.77 -17.60 -14.11
C VAL A 232 10.00 -17.69 -15.43
N LEU A 233 10.65 -18.09 -16.53
CA LEU A 233 9.98 -18.37 -17.81
C LEU A 233 8.94 -19.49 -17.68
N ALA A 234 9.28 -20.60 -17.00
CA ALA A 234 8.31 -21.67 -16.76
C ALA A 234 7.07 -21.18 -15.97
N SER A 235 7.28 -20.30 -14.99
CA SER A 235 6.20 -19.69 -14.21
C SER A 235 5.37 -18.70 -15.03
N PHE A 236 6.00 -17.98 -15.94
CA PHE A 236 5.38 -17.04 -16.87
C PHE A 236 4.49 -17.78 -17.89
N ASP A 237 5.02 -18.80 -18.54
CA ASP A 237 4.31 -19.60 -19.55
C ASP A 237 3.10 -20.33 -18.95
N LYS A 238 3.25 -20.89 -17.74
CA LYS A 238 2.14 -21.53 -17.02
C LYS A 238 0.99 -20.56 -16.75
N LEU A 239 1.30 -19.31 -16.40
CA LEU A 239 0.28 -18.30 -16.14
C LEU A 239 -0.43 -17.89 -17.44
N ILE A 240 0.32 -17.67 -18.52
CA ILE A 240 -0.25 -17.37 -19.85
C ILE A 240 -1.18 -18.50 -20.32
N ALA A 241 -0.75 -19.75 -20.18
CA ALA A 241 -1.56 -20.92 -20.54
C ALA A 241 -2.87 -20.95 -19.74
N SER A 242 -2.79 -20.69 -18.42
CA SER A 242 -3.97 -20.64 -17.54
C SER A 242 -4.94 -19.53 -17.96
N MET A 243 -4.43 -18.34 -18.30
CA MET A 243 -5.24 -17.20 -18.76
C MET A 243 -5.94 -17.49 -20.09
N ARG A 244 -5.26 -18.18 -21.02
CA ARG A 244 -5.84 -18.58 -22.32
C ARG A 244 -6.95 -19.62 -22.15
N GLN A 245 -6.77 -20.61 -21.28
CA GLN A 245 -7.79 -21.65 -21.01
C GLN A 245 -8.99 -21.12 -20.21
N GLY A 246 -8.79 -20.15 -19.32
CA GLY A 246 -9.88 -19.50 -18.59
C GLY A 246 -10.74 -18.56 -19.44
N GLY A 247 -10.25 -18.12 -20.59
CA GLY A 247 -11.00 -17.27 -21.53
C GLY A 247 -12.01 -18.05 -22.40
N THR A 248 -11.84 -19.36 -22.57
CA THR A 248 -12.72 -20.20 -23.42
C THR A 248 -13.88 -20.84 -22.64
N ALA A 249 -13.90 -20.75 -21.32
CA ALA A 249 -14.96 -21.32 -20.47
C ALA A 249 -16.11 -20.33 -20.17
N GLY A 250 -16.06 -19.12 -20.75
CA GLY A 250 -17.03 -18.04 -20.50
C GLY A 250 -17.54 -17.34 -21.76
N SER A 251 -17.37 -17.95 -22.93
CA SER A 251 -17.98 -17.53 -24.20
C SER A 251 -19.11 -18.47 -24.58
#